data_AF-A0AB74ETR9-F1
#
_entry.id   AF-A0AB74ETR9-F1
#
_cell.length_a   1.000
_cell.length_b   1.000
_cell.length_c   1.000
_cell.angle_alpha   90.00
_cell.angle_beta   90.00
_cell.angle_gamma   90.00
#
_symmetry.space_group_name_H-M   'P 1'
#
loop_
_entity.id
_entity.type
_entity.pdbx_description
1 polymer ?
#
loop_
_entity_poly.entity_id
_entity_poly.type
_entity_poly.pdbx_seq_one_letter_code
_entity_poly.pdbx_strand_id
1 'polypeptide(L)'
;MPKTYQEINEKIARGEAVIVTAEEVIDIVKERGTKEAAEYVDVVTTATFGPMCSSGAFLNFGHADPPIRMAEIELNNVEAYGGLAAVDTYIGATQPSSDKGAEYGGAHVICDLIDGKEVHLHATSPGTDCYPRKEIDTWVGLKDMNEAYLYNPRNCYQNYNAAINTSKKRIYTYMGILHPNMGNITYSTAGALSPLLNDPLYKTIGMGTRIFLAGAQGYVSWMGTQFNSGGARDDKGYPLGGAGTLAVMGEMREMNTKYIQPAVFERYGVSMFVGIGIPIPILDEEMMQFVSVTDAELHTNIMDYSDKDRPVIKKVSYAELRSGSVEIDGKKIRTSPLSSLTKARTIADELTGWIKKGEFFLQEPVTKFPVNNTLNSLKIKEGGNK
;
A
#
# COMPACT_ATOMS: atom_id res chain seq x y z
N MET A 1 4.66 19.18 -27.88
CA MET A 1 3.68 18.08 -27.95
C MET A 1 3.89 17.20 -26.74
N PRO A 2 2.84 16.62 -26.15
CA PRO A 2 3.01 15.69 -25.04
C PRO A 2 3.79 14.45 -25.51
N LYS A 3 4.66 13.92 -24.66
CA LYS A 3 5.30 12.62 -24.86
C LYS A 3 4.27 11.52 -24.70
N THR A 4 4.52 10.39 -25.33
CA THR A 4 3.70 9.18 -25.22
C THR A 4 4.43 8.09 -24.43
N TYR A 5 3.68 7.14 -23.88
CA TYR A 5 4.26 5.95 -23.24
C TYR A 5 5.18 5.18 -24.20
N GLN A 6 4.79 5.08 -25.48
CA GLN A 6 5.58 4.40 -26.49
C GLN A 6 6.93 5.09 -26.71
N GLU A 7 6.95 6.41 -26.90
CA GLU A 7 8.20 7.16 -27.09
C GLU A 7 9.14 7.01 -25.89
N ILE A 8 8.59 7.05 -24.66
CA ILE A 8 9.39 6.86 -23.45
C ILE A 8 9.95 5.42 -23.39
N ASN A 9 9.12 4.41 -23.68
CA ASN A 9 9.57 3.01 -23.71
C ASN A 9 10.62 2.74 -24.80
N GLU A 10 10.53 3.40 -25.95
CA GLU A 10 11.56 3.32 -26.99
C GLU A 10 12.88 3.92 -26.51
N LYS A 11 12.85 5.05 -25.78
CA LYS A 11 14.06 5.61 -25.14
C LYS A 11 14.62 4.67 -24.08
N ILE A 12 13.76 4.03 -23.27
CA ILE A 12 14.18 3.02 -22.27
C ILE A 12 14.89 1.86 -22.97
N ALA A 13 14.32 1.33 -24.05
CA ALA A 13 14.92 0.24 -24.82
C ALA A 13 16.29 0.61 -25.43
N ARG A 14 16.50 1.89 -25.79
CA ARG A 14 17.79 2.39 -26.29
C ARG A 14 18.77 2.82 -25.18
N GLY A 15 18.36 2.81 -23.91
CA GLY A 15 19.18 3.32 -22.80
C GLY A 15 19.36 4.83 -22.79
N GLU A 16 18.46 5.57 -23.45
CA GLU A 16 18.51 7.03 -23.63
C GLU A 16 17.58 7.79 -22.68
N ALA A 17 16.67 7.08 -21.99
CA ALA A 17 15.67 7.71 -21.13
C ALA A 17 16.29 8.37 -19.89
N VAL A 18 15.89 9.61 -19.60
CA VAL A 18 16.27 10.30 -18.36
C VAL A 18 15.32 9.91 -17.25
N ILE A 19 15.81 9.11 -16.30
CA ILE A 19 15.04 8.58 -15.17
C ILE A 19 15.66 9.07 -13.87
N VAL A 20 14.82 9.72 -13.06
CA VAL A 20 15.19 10.32 -11.76
C VAL A 20 14.14 9.98 -10.70
N THR A 21 14.46 10.14 -9.43
CA THR A 21 13.51 9.98 -8.33
C THR A 21 12.69 11.26 -8.10
N ALA A 22 11.56 11.14 -7.39
CA ALA A 22 10.73 12.28 -7.02
C ALA A 22 11.44 13.30 -6.11
N GLU A 23 12.51 12.90 -5.41
CA GLU A 23 13.32 13.86 -4.65
C GLU A 23 14.32 14.60 -5.57
N GLU A 24 14.93 13.90 -6.53
CA GLU A 24 15.88 14.51 -7.49
C GLU A 24 15.21 15.48 -8.47
N VAL A 25 13.98 15.20 -8.90
CA VAL A 25 13.27 16.05 -9.87
C VAL A 25 13.00 17.46 -9.34
N ILE A 26 12.87 17.62 -8.02
CA ILE A 26 12.64 18.92 -7.37
C ILE A 26 13.80 19.87 -7.67
N ASP A 27 15.04 19.41 -7.60
CA ASP A 27 16.21 20.25 -7.86
C ASP A 27 16.38 20.55 -9.36
N ILE A 28 16.06 19.59 -10.23
CA ILE A 28 16.03 19.80 -11.69
C ILE A 28 15.04 20.91 -12.06
N VAL A 29 13.84 20.92 -11.46
CA VAL A 29 12.83 21.95 -11.71
C VAL A 29 13.27 23.31 -11.17
N LYS A 30 13.96 23.36 -10.02
CA LYS A 30 14.53 24.63 -9.52
C LYS A 30 15.58 25.22 -10.46
N GLU A 31 16.42 24.37 -11.07
CA GLU A 31 17.51 24.80 -11.93
C GLU A 31 17.04 25.18 -13.34
N ARG A 32 16.16 24.38 -13.94
CA ARG A 32 15.75 24.49 -15.35
C ARG A 32 14.37 25.12 -15.56
N GLY A 33 13.56 25.18 -14.50
CA GLY A 33 12.15 25.48 -14.61
C GLY A 33 11.33 24.29 -15.09
N THR A 34 10.03 24.31 -14.81
CA THR A 34 9.10 23.20 -15.06
C THR A 34 9.07 22.77 -16.52
N LYS A 35 9.00 23.72 -17.45
CA LYS A 35 8.87 23.43 -18.88
C LYS A 35 10.08 22.70 -19.44
N GLU A 36 11.29 23.20 -19.19
CA GLU A 36 12.52 22.56 -19.67
C GLU A 36 12.75 21.21 -18.96
N ALA A 37 12.44 21.13 -17.66
CA ALA A 37 12.50 19.86 -16.93
C ALA A 37 11.55 18.80 -17.53
N ALA A 38 10.34 19.20 -17.93
CA ALA A 38 9.37 18.30 -18.57
C ALA A 38 9.87 17.76 -19.91
N GLU A 39 10.63 18.54 -20.68
CA GLU A 39 11.25 18.09 -21.92
C GLU A 39 12.45 17.15 -21.64
N TYR A 40 13.24 17.45 -20.61
CA TYR A 40 14.45 16.73 -20.24
C TYR A 40 14.20 15.37 -19.57
N VAL A 41 13.30 15.29 -18.59
CA VAL A 41 13.04 14.08 -17.79
C VAL A 41 11.97 13.22 -18.46
N ASP A 42 12.20 11.92 -18.59
CA ASP A 42 11.23 10.99 -19.18
C ASP A 42 10.38 10.27 -18.12
N VAL A 43 11.00 9.92 -16.98
CA VAL A 43 10.33 9.18 -15.89
C VAL A 43 10.76 9.69 -14.53
N VAL A 44 9.79 9.86 -13.63
CA VAL A 44 10.03 10.08 -12.20
C VAL A 44 9.61 8.85 -11.40
N THR A 45 10.54 8.24 -10.67
CA THR A 45 10.24 7.10 -9.80
C THR A 45 9.78 7.57 -8.43
N THR A 46 8.70 6.96 -7.97
CA THR A 46 8.08 7.24 -6.67
C THR A 46 7.99 5.96 -5.87
N ALA A 47 7.89 6.07 -4.54
CA ALA A 47 7.83 4.91 -3.68
C ALA A 47 7.20 5.18 -2.31
N THR A 48 6.71 4.11 -1.70
CA THR A 48 6.29 4.09 -0.30
C THR A 48 6.61 2.76 0.34
N PHE A 49 6.90 2.79 1.64
CA PHE A 49 7.03 1.61 2.48
C PHE A 49 6.41 1.92 3.82
N GLY A 50 5.29 1.29 4.14
CA GLY A 50 4.54 1.58 5.35
C GLY A 50 3.53 0.47 5.67
N PRO A 51 2.86 0.57 6.82
CA PRO A 51 1.88 -0.43 7.24
C PRO A 51 0.65 -0.38 6.34
N MET A 52 0.34 -1.49 5.68
CA MET A 52 -0.77 -1.69 4.77
C MET A 52 -1.57 -2.93 5.19
N CYS A 53 -2.40 -2.77 6.22
CA CYS A 53 -3.18 -3.86 6.80
C CYS A 53 -4.16 -4.51 5.81
N SER A 54 -4.64 -3.78 4.80
CA SER A 54 -5.54 -4.30 3.77
C SER A 54 -4.79 -5.01 2.65
N SER A 55 -4.15 -6.09 3.05
CA SER A 55 -3.31 -6.94 2.23
C SER A 55 -3.64 -8.41 2.49
N GLY A 56 -3.31 -9.28 1.54
CA GLY A 56 -3.58 -10.71 1.63
C GLY A 56 -3.08 -11.46 0.41
N ALA A 57 -3.28 -12.77 0.40
CA ALA A 57 -2.83 -13.63 -0.69
C ALA A 57 -3.91 -14.61 -1.09
N PHE A 58 -4.04 -14.85 -2.40
CA PHE A 58 -4.73 -16.01 -2.94
C PHE A 58 -3.74 -17.14 -3.13
N LEU A 59 -4.13 -18.33 -2.70
CA LEU A 59 -3.33 -19.56 -2.74
C LEU A 59 -4.17 -20.67 -3.37
N ASN A 60 -3.54 -21.48 -4.23
CA ASN A 60 -4.11 -22.72 -4.75
C ASN A 60 -3.16 -23.89 -4.43
N PHE A 61 -3.59 -24.78 -3.54
CA PHE A 61 -2.76 -25.88 -3.04
C PHE A 61 -2.68 -27.09 -3.97
N GLY A 62 -3.50 -27.13 -5.03
CA GLY A 62 -3.71 -28.34 -5.82
C GLY A 62 -4.51 -29.42 -5.07
N HIS A 63 -4.96 -30.43 -5.81
CA HIS A 63 -5.74 -31.52 -5.22
C HIS A 63 -4.84 -32.60 -4.62
N ALA A 64 -5.18 -33.02 -3.40
CA ALA A 64 -4.69 -34.26 -2.82
C ALA A 64 -5.33 -35.49 -3.50
N ASP A 65 -4.78 -36.68 -3.22
CA ASP A 65 -5.39 -37.96 -3.62
C ASP A 65 -5.71 -38.80 -2.37
N PRO A 66 -6.98 -39.15 -2.10
CA PRO A 66 -8.19 -38.65 -2.75
C PRO A 66 -8.40 -37.12 -2.60
N PRO A 67 -9.17 -36.48 -3.49
CA PRO A 67 -9.35 -35.03 -3.50
C PRO A 67 -10.22 -34.52 -2.34
N ILE A 68 -9.95 -33.29 -1.92
CA ILE A 68 -10.65 -32.56 -0.86
C ILE A 68 -11.23 -31.25 -1.41
N ARG A 69 -12.42 -30.87 -0.92
CA ARG A 69 -13.00 -29.53 -1.06
C ARG A 69 -12.89 -28.83 0.29
N MET A 70 -11.82 -28.10 0.49
CA MET A 70 -11.48 -27.46 1.77
C MET A 70 -12.56 -26.44 2.15
N ALA A 71 -13.05 -26.51 3.38
CA ALA A 71 -14.13 -25.66 3.90
C ALA A 71 -13.63 -24.76 5.05
N GLU A 72 -13.10 -25.37 6.11
CA GLU A 72 -12.37 -24.68 7.17
C GLU A 72 -10.89 -24.92 6.92
N ILE A 73 -10.09 -23.85 6.92
CA ILE A 73 -8.70 -23.89 6.51
C ILE A 73 -7.87 -23.08 7.50
N GLU A 74 -6.78 -23.65 7.96
CA GLU A 74 -5.80 -23.00 8.80
C GLU A 74 -4.39 -23.16 8.21
N LEU A 75 -3.62 -22.08 8.24
CA LEU A 75 -2.19 -22.06 7.89
C LEU A 75 -1.39 -21.63 9.13
N ASN A 76 -0.60 -22.52 9.72
CA ASN A 76 0.06 -22.28 11.01
C ASN A 76 -0.91 -21.74 12.07
N ASN A 77 -2.08 -22.39 12.22
CA ASN A 77 -3.16 -21.98 13.12
C ASN A 77 -3.73 -20.57 12.82
N VAL A 78 -3.53 -20.03 11.62
CA VAL A 78 -4.16 -18.80 11.14
C VAL A 78 -5.29 -19.18 10.19
N GLU A 79 -6.52 -18.81 10.55
CA GLU A 79 -7.70 -19.03 9.70
C GLU A 79 -7.50 -18.42 8.30
N ALA A 80 -7.79 -19.19 7.27
CA ALA A 80 -7.80 -18.74 5.90
C ALA A 80 -9.18 -19.00 5.29
N TYR A 81 -9.61 -18.09 4.43
CA TYR A 81 -10.94 -18.14 3.85
C TYR A 81 -11.00 -19.17 2.70
N GLY A 82 -11.78 -20.23 2.91
CA GLY A 82 -12.25 -21.14 1.86
C GLY A 82 -13.46 -20.58 1.11
N GLY A 83 -14.22 -21.43 0.42
CA GLY A 83 -15.47 -21.02 -0.25
C GLY A 83 -15.29 -20.28 -1.59
N LEU A 84 -14.05 -20.13 -2.06
CA LEU A 84 -13.74 -19.67 -3.42
C LEU A 84 -13.95 -20.79 -4.44
N ALA A 85 -13.43 -21.98 -4.12
CA ALA A 85 -13.58 -23.23 -4.85
C ALA A 85 -13.05 -24.36 -3.95
N ALA A 86 -12.51 -25.46 -4.52
CA ALA A 86 -12.17 -26.65 -3.74
C ALA A 86 -10.83 -26.58 -3.01
N VAL A 87 -9.82 -25.94 -3.60
CA VAL A 87 -8.47 -25.84 -3.03
C VAL A 87 -7.92 -24.41 -3.14
N ASP A 88 -8.80 -23.46 -3.45
CA ASP A 88 -8.54 -22.03 -3.57
C ASP A 88 -8.84 -21.35 -2.23
N THR A 89 -7.88 -20.57 -1.75
CA THR A 89 -7.88 -20.02 -0.40
C THR A 89 -7.44 -18.56 -0.43
N TYR A 90 -8.06 -17.72 0.40
CA TYR A 90 -7.59 -16.36 0.63
C TYR A 90 -7.18 -16.17 2.09
N ILE A 91 -5.92 -15.77 2.33
CA ILE A 91 -5.44 -15.44 3.67
C ILE A 91 -5.29 -13.92 3.82
N GLY A 92 -5.99 -13.36 4.82
CA GLY A 92 -5.92 -11.93 5.13
C GLY A 92 -4.73 -11.63 6.06
N ALA A 93 -3.95 -10.59 5.75
CA ALA A 93 -2.74 -10.25 6.51
C ALA A 93 -3.01 -9.96 8.00
N THR A 94 -4.19 -9.45 8.34
CA THR A 94 -4.58 -9.08 9.72
C THR A 94 -5.18 -10.22 10.53
N GLN A 95 -5.41 -11.39 9.94
CA GLN A 95 -5.98 -12.51 10.67
C GLN A 95 -4.99 -12.99 11.73
N PRO A 96 -5.33 -12.96 13.03
CA PRO A 96 -4.46 -13.46 14.09
C PRO A 96 -4.41 -14.98 14.06
N SER A 97 -3.34 -15.58 14.61
CA SER A 97 -3.33 -17.01 14.87
C SER A 97 -4.16 -17.33 16.11
N SER A 98 -4.77 -18.52 16.13
CA SER A 98 -5.63 -18.96 17.23
C SER A 98 -4.86 -19.28 18.50
N ASP A 99 -3.58 -19.68 18.38
CA ASP A 99 -2.69 -20.07 19.49
C ASP A 99 -1.77 -18.94 19.98
N LYS A 100 -1.28 -18.07 19.08
CA LYS A 100 -0.34 -16.96 19.39
C LYS A 100 -0.99 -15.58 19.39
N GLY A 101 -2.26 -15.49 19.02
CA GLY A 101 -3.01 -14.23 19.02
C GLY A 101 -2.37 -13.19 18.10
N ALA A 102 -2.10 -11.99 18.60
CA ALA A 102 -1.56 -10.90 17.80
C ALA A 102 -0.06 -11.00 17.50
N GLU A 103 0.67 -11.93 18.13
CA GLU A 103 2.12 -12.11 17.93
C GLU A 103 2.45 -12.80 16.60
N TYR A 104 1.48 -13.52 16.01
CA TYR A 104 1.59 -14.19 14.72
C TYR A 104 0.25 -14.10 13.97
N GLY A 105 0.27 -14.10 12.65
CA GLY A 105 -0.97 -13.99 11.88
C GLY A 105 -0.73 -14.08 10.38
N GLY A 106 -1.73 -13.72 9.58
CA GLY A 106 -1.68 -13.91 8.12
C GLY A 106 -0.50 -13.21 7.45
N ALA A 107 -0.11 -12.02 7.92
CA ALA A 107 1.09 -11.34 7.43
C ALA A 107 2.36 -12.17 7.63
N HIS A 108 2.45 -12.89 8.75
CA HIS A 108 3.59 -13.75 9.06
C HIS A 108 3.57 -15.00 8.17
N VAL A 109 2.42 -15.65 7.99
CA VAL A 109 2.26 -16.79 7.07
C VAL A 109 2.69 -16.39 5.65
N ILE A 110 2.20 -15.25 5.15
CA ILE A 110 2.56 -14.73 3.82
C ILE A 110 4.08 -14.52 3.71
N CYS A 111 4.70 -13.87 4.70
CA CYS A 111 6.14 -13.62 4.66
C CYS A 111 6.97 -14.89 4.85
N ASP A 112 6.52 -15.84 5.67
CA ASP A 112 7.16 -17.14 5.84
C ASP A 112 7.18 -17.93 4.53
N LEU A 113 6.07 -17.92 3.78
CA LEU A 113 5.99 -18.51 2.45
C LEU A 113 6.95 -17.84 1.45
N ILE A 114 7.01 -16.50 1.44
CA ILE A 114 7.94 -15.74 0.58
C ILE A 114 9.41 -16.03 0.95
N ASP A 115 9.71 -16.22 2.25
CA ASP A 115 11.03 -16.66 2.74
C ASP A 115 11.35 -18.13 2.41
N GLY A 116 10.45 -18.84 1.71
CA GLY A 116 10.63 -20.24 1.32
C GLY A 116 10.43 -21.24 2.46
N LYS A 117 9.81 -20.83 3.58
CA LYS A 117 9.45 -21.73 4.67
C LYS A 117 8.19 -22.50 4.32
N GLU A 118 8.08 -23.70 4.88
CA GLU A 118 6.84 -24.47 4.85
C GLU A 118 5.90 -23.97 5.96
N VAL A 119 4.60 -24.03 5.68
CA VAL A 119 3.54 -23.72 6.64
C VAL A 119 2.65 -24.94 6.81
N HIS A 120 2.17 -25.14 8.02
CA HIS A 120 1.27 -26.22 8.37
C HIS A 120 -0.13 -25.92 7.85
N LEU A 121 -0.61 -26.73 6.91
CA LEU A 121 -1.96 -26.67 6.37
C LEU A 121 -2.82 -27.72 7.09
N HIS A 122 -3.82 -27.24 7.81
CA HIS A 122 -4.92 -28.06 8.30
C HIS A 122 -6.21 -27.61 7.63
N ALA A 123 -6.97 -28.54 7.05
CA ALA A 123 -8.27 -28.21 6.50
C ALA A 123 -9.28 -29.35 6.66
N THR A 124 -10.53 -28.97 6.96
CA THR A 124 -11.66 -29.88 7.06
C THR A 124 -12.62 -29.69 5.88
N SER A 125 -13.40 -30.72 5.60
CA SER A 125 -14.41 -30.73 4.55
C SER A 125 -15.62 -31.54 4.99
N PRO A 126 -16.86 -31.13 4.62
CA PRO A 126 -18.04 -31.97 4.81
C PRO A 126 -17.95 -33.31 4.04
N GLY A 127 -17.12 -33.37 2.99
CA GLY A 127 -17.01 -34.49 2.07
C GLY A 127 -18.16 -34.54 1.06
N THR A 128 -17.85 -34.95 -0.17
CA THR A 128 -18.83 -35.23 -1.25
C THR A 128 -18.37 -36.40 -2.11
N ASP A 129 -19.20 -36.88 -3.03
CA ASP A 129 -18.80 -37.95 -3.96
C ASP A 129 -17.60 -37.54 -4.85
N CYS A 130 -17.51 -36.27 -5.23
CA CYS A 130 -16.38 -35.74 -6.00
C CYS A 130 -15.14 -35.44 -5.12
N TYR A 131 -15.34 -35.21 -3.83
CA TYR A 131 -14.31 -34.81 -2.87
C TYR A 131 -14.47 -35.62 -1.58
N PRO A 132 -14.13 -36.91 -1.59
CA PRO A 132 -14.45 -37.81 -0.48
C PRO A 132 -13.56 -37.59 0.75
N ARG A 133 -12.39 -36.95 0.58
CA ARG A 133 -11.50 -36.62 1.71
C ARG A 133 -12.14 -35.54 2.58
N LYS A 134 -12.23 -35.82 3.89
CA LYS A 134 -12.83 -34.93 4.90
C LYS A 134 -11.83 -34.11 5.69
N GLU A 135 -10.56 -34.51 5.67
CA GLU A 135 -9.51 -33.85 6.42
C GLU A 135 -8.17 -33.97 5.69
N ILE A 136 -7.38 -32.91 5.78
CA ILE A 136 -5.97 -32.88 5.40
C ILE A 136 -5.18 -32.14 6.47
N ASP A 137 -4.07 -32.71 6.87
CA ASP A 137 -3.12 -32.17 7.84
C ASP A 137 -1.73 -32.45 7.26
N THR A 138 -1.06 -31.39 6.79
CA THR A 138 0.20 -31.52 6.04
C THR A 138 1.02 -30.22 6.12
N TRP A 139 2.23 -30.25 5.57
CA TRP A 139 3.05 -29.06 5.35
C TRP A 139 3.06 -28.71 3.87
N VAL A 140 3.02 -27.42 3.55
CA VAL A 140 3.08 -26.90 2.17
C VAL A 140 4.03 -25.72 2.10
N GLY A 141 4.85 -25.66 1.06
CA GLY A 141 5.67 -24.50 0.71
C GLY A 141 5.13 -23.78 -0.54
N LEU A 142 5.65 -22.58 -0.79
CA LEU A 142 5.26 -21.77 -1.95
C LEU A 142 5.56 -22.45 -3.30
N LYS A 143 6.58 -23.31 -3.33
CA LYS A 143 6.98 -24.11 -4.51
C LYS A 143 5.99 -25.25 -4.85
N ASP A 144 5.19 -25.69 -3.88
CA ASP A 144 4.28 -26.82 -4.01
C ASP A 144 2.88 -26.39 -4.48
N MET A 145 2.59 -25.08 -4.41
CA MET A 145 1.32 -24.49 -4.80
C MET A 145 1.25 -24.29 -6.31
N ASN A 146 0.07 -24.48 -6.90
CA ASN A 146 -0.17 -24.15 -8.31
C ASN A 146 -0.08 -22.63 -8.51
N GLU A 147 -0.78 -21.87 -7.67
CA GLU A 147 -0.87 -20.41 -7.75
C GLU A 147 -0.68 -19.80 -6.36
N ALA A 148 0.06 -18.70 -6.31
CA ALA A 148 0.27 -17.93 -5.09
C ALA A 148 0.57 -16.48 -5.45
N TYR A 149 -0.43 -15.61 -5.30
CA TYR A 149 -0.27 -14.20 -5.62
C TYR A 149 -0.82 -13.33 -4.49
N LEU A 150 -0.09 -12.25 -4.23
CA LEU A 150 -0.52 -11.21 -3.33
C LEU A 150 -1.68 -10.48 -4.00
N TYR A 151 -2.77 -10.27 -3.28
CA TYR A 151 -3.87 -9.41 -3.71
C TYR A 151 -4.23 -8.49 -2.55
N ASN A 152 -3.86 -7.23 -2.69
CA ASN A 152 -4.12 -6.24 -1.67
C ASN A 152 -5.29 -5.37 -2.14
N PRO A 153 -6.49 -5.50 -1.55
CA PRO A 153 -7.66 -4.76 -2.01
C PRO A 153 -7.57 -3.25 -1.74
N ARG A 154 -6.61 -2.79 -0.93
CA ARG A 154 -6.46 -1.38 -0.55
C ARG A 154 -5.08 -1.08 0.02
N ASN A 155 -4.24 -0.42 -0.76
CA ASN A 155 -2.87 -0.01 -0.42
C ASN A 155 -2.63 1.42 -0.91
N CYS A 156 -1.40 1.93 -0.72
CA CYS A 156 -0.90 3.20 -1.29
C CYS A 156 -1.90 4.36 -1.18
N TYR A 157 -2.26 4.76 0.05
CA TYR A 157 -3.16 5.90 0.28
C TYR A 157 -2.55 7.21 -0.26
N GLN A 158 -3.35 8.02 -0.97
CA GLN A 158 -2.93 9.28 -1.57
C GLN A 158 -2.53 10.32 -0.54
N ASN A 159 -3.23 10.42 0.57
CA ASN A 159 -2.85 11.24 1.72
C ASN A 159 -3.45 10.58 2.97
N TYR A 160 -2.99 10.98 4.15
CA TYR A 160 -3.43 10.39 5.40
C TYR A 160 -3.31 11.37 6.56
N ASN A 161 -4.23 11.26 7.51
CA ASN A 161 -4.25 12.11 8.69
C ASN A 161 -3.11 11.77 9.66
N ALA A 162 -2.57 12.79 10.34
CA ALA A 162 -1.75 12.60 11.52
C ALA A 162 -2.63 12.40 12.75
N ALA A 163 -2.14 11.66 13.73
CA ALA A 163 -2.90 11.25 14.91
C ALA A 163 -2.28 11.81 16.18
N ILE A 164 -3.11 12.37 17.06
CA ILE A 164 -2.75 12.82 18.40
C ILE A 164 -3.79 12.32 19.41
N ASN A 165 -3.47 12.36 20.70
CA ASN A 165 -4.40 11.99 21.77
C ASN A 165 -4.43 13.10 22.83
N THR A 166 -5.56 13.81 22.95
CA THR A 166 -5.70 14.87 23.97
C THR A 166 -6.20 14.35 25.32
N SER A 167 -6.74 13.13 25.37
CA SER A 167 -7.26 12.53 26.60
C SER A 167 -6.18 12.19 27.63
N LYS A 168 -6.63 11.89 28.85
CA LYS A 168 -5.77 11.48 29.98
C LYS A 168 -5.31 10.02 29.92
N LYS A 169 -5.82 9.23 28.97
CA LYS A 169 -5.54 7.78 28.87
C LYS A 169 -4.72 7.49 27.63
N ARG A 170 -3.81 6.52 27.73
CA ARG A 170 -3.09 6.02 26.56
C ARG A 170 -4.08 5.28 25.67
N ILE A 171 -4.03 5.54 24.36
CA ILE A 171 -4.84 4.82 23.38
C ILE A 171 -3.94 4.05 22.42
N TYR A 172 -4.45 2.92 21.97
CA TYR A 172 -3.77 1.98 21.09
C TYR A 172 -4.51 1.96 19.76
N THR A 173 -3.80 2.23 18.67
CA THR A 173 -4.42 2.48 17.37
C THR A 173 -3.59 1.85 16.26
N TYR A 174 -4.15 1.80 15.06
CA TYR A 174 -3.39 1.45 13.85
C TYR A 174 -2.29 2.46 13.52
N MET A 175 -2.34 3.65 14.12
CA MET A 175 -1.28 4.66 14.03
C MET A 175 -0.19 4.45 15.10
N GLY A 176 -0.21 3.34 15.83
CA GLY A 176 0.66 3.09 16.97
C GLY A 176 0.08 3.59 18.29
N ILE A 177 0.94 3.64 19.31
CA ILE A 177 0.59 4.11 20.65
C ILE A 177 0.55 5.64 20.66
N LEU A 178 -0.58 6.20 21.08
CA LEU A 178 -0.73 7.63 21.31
C LEU A 178 -0.78 7.89 22.82
N HIS A 179 0.22 8.62 23.30
CA HIS A 179 0.41 8.96 24.69
C HIS A 179 -0.61 10.02 25.16
N PRO A 180 -1.04 9.95 26.44
CA PRO A 180 -1.95 10.94 27.02
C PRO A 180 -1.49 12.38 26.85
N ASN A 181 -2.44 13.32 26.92
CA ASN A 181 -2.19 14.76 27.04
C ASN A 181 -1.24 15.30 25.95
N MET A 182 -1.47 14.92 24.70
CA MET A 182 -0.66 15.34 23.54
C MET A 182 0.81 14.90 23.62
N GLY A 183 1.08 13.71 24.17
CA GLY A 183 2.46 13.24 24.39
C GLY A 183 3.24 12.93 23.10
N ASN A 184 2.57 12.62 22.00
CA ASN A 184 3.17 12.41 20.68
C ASN A 184 2.15 12.59 19.55
N ILE A 185 2.69 12.81 18.34
CA ILE A 185 1.98 12.76 17.07
C ILE A 185 2.57 11.63 16.22
N THR A 186 1.73 10.79 15.64
CA THR A 186 2.15 9.77 14.67
C THR A 186 1.53 10.04 13.32
N TYR A 187 2.26 9.78 12.24
CA TYR A 187 1.78 9.99 10.87
C TYR A 187 2.31 8.92 9.92
N SER A 188 1.69 8.77 8.76
CA SER A 188 2.13 7.84 7.72
C SER A 188 2.01 8.49 6.35
N THR A 189 3.13 8.55 5.63
CA THR A 189 3.24 8.84 4.20
C THR A 189 4.72 8.80 3.78
N ALA A 190 4.99 8.64 2.49
CA ALA A 190 6.30 8.96 1.92
C ALA A 190 6.42 10.43 1.46
N GLY A 191 5.37 11.24 1.65
CA GLY A 191 5.36 12.67 1.36
C GLY A 191 5.62 12.94 -0.12
N ALA A 192 6.57 13.81 -0.44
CA ALA A 192 7.02 14.08 -1.81
C ALA A 192 7.44 12.84 -2.60
N LEU A 193 7.82 11.73 -1.94
CA LEU A 193 8.14 10.47 -2.62
C LEU A 193 6.90 9.58 -2.86
N SER A 194 5.74 9.91 -2.30
CA SER A 194 4.54 9.08 -2.35
C SER A 194 3.94 9.00 -3.77
N PRO A 195 3.65 7.80 -4.31
CA PRO A 195 3.17 7.65 -5.68
C PRO A 195 1.92 8.46 -6.02
N LEU A 196 0.86 8.30 -5.23
CA LEU A 196 -0.41 8.98 -5.52
C LEU A 196 -0.38 10.49 -5.23
N LEU A 197 0.59 10.98 -4.43
CA LEU A 197 0.79 12.44 -4.31
C LEU A 197 1.44 13.01 -5.55
N ASN A 198 2.32 12.25 -6.22
CA ASN A 198 2.95 12.65 -7.49
C ASN A 198 2.01 12.49 -8.70
N ASP A 199 0.83 11.91 -8.51
CA ASP A 199 -0.26 11.87 -9.49
C ASP A 199 -1.59 12.19 -8.81
N PRO A 200 -1.78 13.45 -8.35
CA PRO A 200 -2.86 13.82 -7.44
C PRO A 200 -4.25 13.64 -8.08
N LEU A 201 -4.32 13.63 -9.41
CA LEU A 201 -5.55 13.51 -10.20
C LEU A 201 -5.66 12.20 -11.00
N TYR A 202 -4.82 11.20 -10.70
CA TYR A 202 -4.86 9.85 -11.30
C TYR A 202 -4.74 9.86 -12.84
N LYS A 203 -3.89 10.73 -13.38
CA LYS A 203 -3.69 10.91 -14.82
C LYS A 203 -2.94 9.77 -15.47
N THR A 204 -1.98 9.21 -14.73
CA THR A 204 -1.04 8.17 -15.18
C THR A 204 -1.19 6.87 -14.41
N ILE A 205 -1.76 6.91 -13.21
CA ILE A 205 -2.05 5.75 -12.38
C ILE A 205 -3.51 5.34 -12.56
N GLY A 206 -3.73 4.12 -13.04
CA GLY A 206 -5.05 3.51 -13.22
C GLY A 206 -4.96 1.99 -13.25
N MET A 207 -6.05 1.32 -13.63
CA MET A 207 -6.06 -0.14 -13.76
C MET A 207 -5.05 -0.57 -14.84
N GLY A 208 -4.21 -1.55 -14.53
CA GLY A 208 -3.17 -2.06 -15.43
C GLY A 208 -1.83 -1.34 -15.34
N THR A 209 -1.71 -0.24 -14.58
CA THR A 209 -0.41 0.39 -14.32
C THR A 209 0.55 -0.64 -13.72
N ARG A 210 1.71 -0.82 -14.34
CA ARG A 210 2.78 -1.70 -13.85
C ARG A 210 3.51 -1.01 -12.70
N ILE A 211 3.82 -1.77 -11.66
CA ILE A 211 4.43 -1.26 -10.42
C ILE A 211 5.55 -2.18 -9.93
N PHE A 212 6.43 -1.64 -9.08
CA PHE A 212 7.21 -2.43 -8.14
C PHE A 212 6.30 -2.79 -6.96
N LEU A 213 6.19 -4.09 -6.63
CA LEU A 213 5.42 -4.58 -5.48
C LEU A 213 6.25 -5.60 -4.73
N ALA A 214 6.65 -5.26 -3.51
CA ALA A 214 7.34 -6.16 -2.59
C ALA A 214 8.60 -6.86 -3.18
N GLY A 215 9.36 -6.18 -4.05
CA GLY A 215 10.56 -6.75 -4.68
C GLY A 215 10.32 -7.42 -6.03
N ALA A 216 9.07 -7.50 -6.48
CA ALA A 216 8.67 -8.08 -7.77
C ALA A 216 8.01 -7.02 -8.67
N GLN A 217 7.75 -7.38 -9.93
CA GLN A 217 6.80 -6.66 -10.75
C GLN A 217 5.37 -6.99 -10.32
N GLY A 218 4.52 -5.98 -10.28
CA GLY A 218 3.10 -6.13 -9.99
C GLY A 218 2.27 -5.17 -10.82
N TYR A 219 0.96 -5.16 -10.55
CA TYR A 219 0.00 -4.32 -11.26
C TYR A 219 -1.00 -3.69 -10.31
N VAL A 220 -1.43 -2.49 -10.65
CA VAL A 220 -2.68 -1.92 -10.12
C VAL A 220 -3.85 -2.71 -10.71
N SER A 221 -4.54 -3.49 -9.89
CA SER A 221 -5.66 -4.33 -10.31
C SER A 221 -7.00 -3.57 -10.26
N TRP A 222 -7.12 -2.56 -9.39
CA TRP A 222 -8.30 -1.69 -9.29
C TRP A 222 -8.00 -0.43 -8.45
N MET A 223 -8.98 0.47 -8.27
CA MET A 223 -8.84 1.69 -7.47
C MET A 223 -8.80 1.44 -5.94
N GLY A 224 -9.11 0.21 -5.51
CA GLY A 224 -9.14 -0.17 -4.10
C GLY A 224 -10.46 0.13 -3.38
N THR A 225 -10.70 -0.60 -2.29
CA THR A 225 -12.03 -0.70 -1.66
C THR A 225 -12.47 0.54 -0.88
N GLN A 226 -11.56 1.49 -0.60
CA GLN A 226 -11.88 2.78 -0.01
C GLN A 226 -11.35 3.95 -0.83
N PHE A 227 -11.38 3.80 -2.15
CA PHE A 227 -11.01 4.87 -3.06
C PHE A 227 -11.94 6.09 -2.90
N ASN A 228 -11.45 7.20 -2.35
CA ASN A 228 -12.21 8.44 -2.24
C ASN A 228 -11.50 9.56 -3.01
N SER A 229 -11.99 9.90 -4.20
CA SER A 229 -11.44 10.99 -5.00
C SER A 229 -12.24 12.28 -4.93
N GLY A 230 -13.37 12.31 -4.21
CA GLY A 230 -14.24 13.49 -4.02
C GLY A 230 -13.99 14.30 -2.76
N GLY A 231 -12.95 13.97 -1.99
CA GLY A 231 -12.51 14.77 -0.84
C GLY A 231 -12.00 16.16 -1.25
N ALA A 232 -11.95 17.09 -0.29
CA ALA A 232 -11.45 18.43 -0.51
C ALA A 232 -9.97 18.42 -0.96
N ARG A 233 -9.64 19.30 -1.91
CA ARG A 233 -8.31 19.48 -2.49
C ARG A 233 -7.90 20.95 -2.44
N ASP A 234 -6.60 21.22 -2.50
CA ASP A 234 -6.10 22.58 -2.70
C ASP A 234 -6.25 23.04 -4.16
N ASP A 235 -5.80 24.26 -4.43
CA ASP A 235 -5.81 24.90 -5.75
C ASP A 235 -4.92 24.19 -6.78
N LYS A 236 -3.92 23.42 -6.31
CA LYS A 236 -3.04 22.58 -7.14
C LYS A 236 -3.58 21.15 -7.32
N GLY A 237 -4.70 20.81 -6.69
CA GLY A 237 -5.35 19.50 -6.81
C GLY A 237 -4.88 18.45 -5.79
N TYR A 238 -3.98 18.77 -4.85
CA TYR A 238 -3.59 17.81 -3.80
C TYR A 238 -4.70 17.67 -2.75
N PRO A 239 -4.99 16.45 -2.28
CA PRO A 239 -6.05 16.27 -1.28
C PRO A 239 -5.62 16.83 0.08
N LEU A 240 -6.57 17.45 0.79
CA LEU A 240 -6.34 18.04 2.12
C LEU A 240 -6.46 17.01 3.28
N GLY A 241 -6.73 15.75 2.97
CA GLY A 241 -6.87 14.63 3.90
C GLY A 241 -6.91 13.30 3.15
N GLY A 242 -7.33 12.22 3.83
CA GLY A 242 -7.41 10.90 3.21
C GLY A 242 -8.20 10.86 1.90
N ALA A 243 -7.61 10.32 0.83
CA ALA A 243 -8.18 10.28 -0.51
C ALA A 243 -8.04 8.90 -1.18
N GLY A 244 -7.58 8.84 -2.44
CA GLY A 244 -7.50 7.61 -3.21
C GLY A 244 -6.63 6.53 -2.58
N THR A 245 -6.88 5.30 -3.00
CA THR A 245 -6.12 4.09 -2.65
C THR A 245 -5.80 3.33 -3.94
N LEU A 246 -5.10 2.20 -3.85
CA LEU A 246 -4.92 1.27 -4.96
C LEU A 246 -5.21 -0.16 -4.51
N ALA A 247 -5.92 -0.93 -5.32
CA ALA A 247 -5.82 -2.39 -5.23
C ALA A 247 -4.65 -2.84 -6.11
N VAL A 248 -3.81 -3.72 -5.58
CA VAL A 248 -2.60 -4.18 -6.27
C VAL A 248 -2.48 -5.69 -6.20
N MET A 249 -1.84 -6.28 -7.21
CA MET A 249 -1.56 -7.71 -7.25
C MET A 249 -0.18 -8.03 -7.83
N GLY A 250 0.40 -9.15 -7.43
CA GLY A 250 1.69 -9.63 -7.94
C GLY A 250 2.02 -11.05 -7.50
N GLU A 251 2.90 -11.70 -8.24
CA GLU A 251 3.36 -13.09 -8.00
C GLU A 251 4.22 -13.16 -6.73
N MET A 252 3.85 -14.03 -5.79
CA MET A 252 4.58 -14.12 -4.50
C MET A 252 5.95 -14.76 -4.64
N ARG A 253 6.15 -15.66 -5.61
CA ARG A 253 7.45 -16.36 -5.81
C ARG A 253 8.57 -15.43 -6.26
N GLU A 254 8.24 -14.25 -6.78
CA GLU A 254 9.19 -13.23 -7.18
C GLU A 254 9.44 -12.17 -6.09
N MET A 255 8.67 -12.20 -5.00
CA MET A 255 8.75 -11.21 -3.94
C MET A 255 9.95 -11.45 -3.01
N ASN A 256 10.30 -10.42 -2.24
CA ASN A 256 11.41 -10.45 -1.30
C ASN A 256 11.01 -9.78 0.03
N THR A 257 11.26 -10.46 1.16
CA THR A 257 10.93 -9.97 2.51
C THR A 257 11.74 -8.74 2.95
N LYS A 258 12.73 -8.31 2.17
CA LYS A 258 13.31 -6.95 2.28
C LYS A 258 12.25 -5.87 2.02
N TYR A 259 11.24 -6.15 1.20
CA TYR A 259 10.23 -5.19 0.74
C TYR A 259 8.80 -5.55 1.19
N ILE A 260 8.62 -6.62 1.95
CA ILE A 260 7.36 -6.99 2.60
C ILE A 260 7.67 -7.62 3.95
N GLN A 261 7.07 -7.11 5.03
CA GLN A 261 7.41 -7.54 6.39
C GLN A 261 6.16 -7.62 7.28
N PRO A 262 6.02 -8.64 8.13
CA PRO A 262 4.94 -8.66 9.10
C PRO A 262 5.18 -7.59 10.17
N ALA A 263 4.10 -7.09 10.77
CA ALA A 263 4.16 -6.17 11.87
C ALA A 263 3.09 -6.47 12.91
N VAL A 264 3.40 -6.15 14.16
CA VAL A 264 2.46 -6.25 15.28
C VAL A 264 2.36 -4.88 15.95
N PHE A 265 1.15 -4.33 15.97
CA PHE A 265 0.86 -3.10 16.68
C PHE A 265 0.25 -3.46 18.04
N GLU A 266 0.93 -3.05 19.11
CA GLU A 266 0.51 -3.30 20.50
C GLU A 266 -0.99 -2.98 20.71
N ARG A 267 -1.77 -4.00 21.10
CA ARG A 267 -3.23 -3.96 21.32
C ARG A 267 -4.08 -3.49 20.14
N TYR A 268 -3.51 -3.40 18.95
CA TYR A 268 -4.25 -3.18 17.71
C TYR A 268 -4.30 -4.45 16.86
N GLY A 269 -3.17 -5.16 16.72
CA GLY A 269 -3.11 -6.46 16.05
C GLY A 269 -2.05 -6.55 14.96
N VAL A 270 -2.14 -7.63 14.18
CA VAL A 270 -1.24 -7.94 13.07
C VAL A 270 -1.49 -6.98 11.90
N SER A 271 -0.42 -6.58 11.23
CA SER A 271 -0.42 -5.79 10.00
C SER A 271 0.76 -6.22 9.13
N MET A 272 0.93 -5.59 7.97
CA MET A 272 2.02 -5.90 7.05
C MET A 272 2.59 -4.62 6.47
N PHE A 273 3.90 -4.45 6.53
CA PHE A 273 4.59 -3.42 5.75
C PHE A 273 4.75 -3.92 4.32
N VAL A 274 4.37 -3.08 3.36
CA VAL A 274 4.46 -3.39 1.93
C VAL A 274 5.18 -2.25 1.21
N GLY A 275 6.18 -2.61 0.41
CA GLY A 275 6.90 -1.71 -0.47
C GLY A 275 6.21 -1.62 -1.82
N ILE A 276 5.86 -0.40 -2.23
CA ILE A 276 5.28 -0.12 -3.54
C ILE A 276 6.08 1.00 -4.20
N GLY A 277 6.51 0.80 -5.43
CA GLY A 277 7.10 1.81 -6.28
C GLY A 277 6.31 1.97 -7.57
N ILE A 278 6.09 3.21 -8.00
CA ILE A 278 5.36 3.49 -9.26
C ILE A 278 6.16 4.48 -10.09
N PRO A 279 6.48 4.16 -11.35
CA PRO A 279 7.09 5.12 -12.25
C PRO A 279 6.02 6.05 -12.82
N ILE A 280 6.20 7.35 -12.65
CA ILE A 280 5.34 8.39 -13.22
C ILE A 280 5.94 8.84 -14.56
N PRO A 281 5.28 8.58 -15.69
CA PRO A 281 5.72 9.08 -16.98
C PRO A 281 5.54 10.59 -17.06
N ILE A 282 6.56 11.29 -17.53
CA ILE A 282 6.49 12.74 -17.76
C ILE A 282 5.98 12.97 -19.18
N LEU A 283 4.65 13.02 -19.28
CA LEU A 283 3.94 13.19 -20.55
C LEU A 283 3.90 14.66 -20.98
N ASP A 284 3.82 15.59 -20.03
CA ASP A 284 3.70 17.03 -20.29
C ASP A 284 4.21 17.87 -19.10
N GLU A 285 4.14 19.19 -19.26
CA GLU A 285 4.53 20.17 -18.24
C GLU A 285 3.67 20.05 -16.97
N GLU A 286 2.41 19.66 -17.09
CA GLU A 286 1.51 19.52 -15.95
C GLU A 286 1.90 18.31 -15.07
N MET A 287 2.23 17.17 -15.69
CA MET A 287 2.81 16.04 -14.96
C MET A 287 4.11 16.42 -14.26
N MET A 288 4.95 17.25 -14.90
CA MET A 288 6.17 17.77 -14.26
C MET A 288 5.84 18.64 -13.03
N GLN A 289 4.78 19.46 -13.09
CA GLN A 289 4.33 20.23 -11.93
C GLN A 289 3.92 19.30 -10.77
N PHE A 290 3.18 18.23 -11.05
CA PHE A 290 2.73 17.30 -10.01
C PHE A 290 3.87 16.54 -9.33
N VAL A 291 4.85 16.08 -10.10
CA VAL A 291 5.99 15.32 -9.54
C VAL A 291 7.02 16.20 -8.83
N SER A 292 6.97 17.52 -9.03
CA SER A 292 7.89 18.50 -8.43
C SER A 292 7.48 18.98 -7.03
N VAL A 293 6.44 18.36 -6.44
CA VAL A 293 5.88 18.79 -5.16
C VAL A 293 6.82 18.55 -3.99
N THR A 294 6.92 19.52 -3.09
CA THR A 294 7.74 19.40 -1.89
C THR A 294 6.92 19.02 -0.64
N ASP A 295 7.59 18.45 0.36
CA ASP A 295 6.96 18.18 1.67
C ASP A 295 6.46 19.44 2.38
N ALA A 296 6.96 20.63 2.02
CA ALA A 296 6.49 21.91 2.54
C ALA A 296 5.14 22.34 1.92
N GLU A 297 4.86 21.88 0.70
CA GLU A 297 3.62 22.17 -0.02
C GLU A 297 2.51 21.15 0.27
N LEU A 298 2.90 19.93 0.64
CA LEU A 298 1.96 18.87 0.99
C LEU A 298 1.48 19.01 2.44
N HIS A 299 0.15 19.07 2.61
CA HIS A 299 -0.47 19.28 3.91
C HIS A 299 -1.35 18.10 4.34
N THR A 300 -1.49 17.95 5.66
CA THR A 300 -2.43 17.03 6.30
C THR A 300 -2.98 17.64 7.59
N ASN A 301 -3.93 16.94 8.22
CA ASN A 301 -4.55 17.34 9.47
C ASN A 301 -4.07 16.44 10.62
N ILE A 302 -3.70 17.07 11.73
CA ILE A 302 -3.56 16.40 13.02
C ILE A 302 -4.97 16.27 13.61
N MET A 303 -5.46 15.04 13.71
CA MET A 303 -6.78 14.73 14.27
C MET A 303 -6.64 14.10 15.66
N ASP A 304 -7.54 14.47 16.58
CA ASP A 304 -7.58 13.83 17.90
C ASP A 304 -8.23 12.45 17.82
N TYR A 305 -7.45 11.43 18.13
CA TYR A 305 -7.87 10.05 18.05
C TYR A 305 -8.59 9.56 19.31
N SER A 306 -8.60 10.37 20.37
CA SER A 306 -9.33 10.08 21.61
C SER A 306 -10.80 10.50 21.57
N ASP A 307 -11.16 11.34 20.60
CA ASP A 307 -12.52 11.77 20.35
C ASP A 307 -13.15 10.97 19.20
N LYS A 308 -14.44 10.64 19.34
CA LYS A 308 -15.22 9.91 18.34
C LYS A 308 -15.37 10.73 17.04
N ASP A 309 -15.55 12.04 17.18
CA ASP A 309 -15.77 12.96 16.05
C ASP A 309 -14.46 13.33 15.33
N ARG A 310 -13.32 12.93 15.89
CA ARG A 310 -11.96 13.13 15.33
C ARG A 310 -11.72 14.60 14.94
N PRO A 311 -11.90 15.58 15.83
CA PRO A 311 -11.73 16.98 15.47
C PRO A 311 -10.30 17.26 14.99
N VAL A 312 -10.18 18.16 14.02
CA VAL A 312 -8.88 18.65 13.54
C VAL A 312 -8.31 19.60 14.59
N ILE A 313 -7.13 19.26 15.11
CA ILE A 313 -6.38 20.09 16.07
C ILE A 313 -5.55 21.14 15.33
N LYS A 314 -4.87 20.74 14.25
CA LYS A 314 -4.00 21.63 13.47
C LYS A 314 -3.77 21.10 12.06
N LYS A 315 -3.76 21.99 11.06
CA LYS A 315 -3.24 21.70 9.71
C LYS A 315 -1.73 21.87 9.71
N VAL A 316 -1.00 20.92 9.16
CA VAL A 316 0.48 20.91 9.13
C VAL A 316 0.99 20.43 7.78
N SER A 317 2.18 20.89 7.40
CA SER A 317 2.92 20.36 6.27
C SER A 317 3.65 19.05 6.64
N TYR A 318 4.00 18.23 5.64
CA TYR A 318 4.86 17.08 5.89
C TYR A 318 6.29 17.49 6.26
N ALA A 319 6.78 18.66 5.81
CA ALA A 319 8.06 19.21 6.25
C ALA A 319 8.09 19.46 7.77
N GLU A 320 7.02 20.05 8.33
CA GLU A 320 6.88 20.22 9.78
C GLU A 320 6.86 18.87 10.50
N LEU A 321 6.06 17.91 10.03
CA LEU A 321 6.00 16.57 10.61
C LEU A 321 7.35 15.85 10.58
N ARG A 322 8.14 16.04 9.53
CA ARG A 322 9.48 15.46 9.37
C ARG A 322 10.57 16.16 10.16
N SER A 323 10.36 17.41 10.59
CA SER A 323 11.28 18.11 11.48
C SER A 323 11.48 17.43 12.84
N GLY A 324 10.60 16.47 13.18
CA GLY A 324 10.63 15.70 14.42
C GLY A 324 9.72 16.26 15.52
N SER A 325 9.09 17.42 15.30
CA SER A 325 8.15 18.00 16.25
C SER A 325 7.22 19.04 15.62
N VAL A 326 6.04 19.21 16.20
CA VAL A 326 5.10 20.30 15.87
C VAL A 326 4.75 21.07 17.13
N GLU A 327 4.63 22.39 17.02
CA GLU A 327 4.15 23.25 18.11
C GLU A 327 2.62 23.37 18.10
N ILE A 328 1.99 23.07 19.23
CA ILE A 328 0.54 23.21 19.47
C ILE A 328 0.36 23.87 20.85
N ASP A 329 -0.37 24.98 20.91
CA ASP A 329 -0.62 25.74 22.15
C ASP A 329 0.64 26.06 22.96
N GLY A 330 1.72 26.45 22.29
CA GLY A 330 3.03 26.75 22.90
C GLY A 330 3.80 25.51 23.39
N LYS A 331 3.30 24.30 23.13
CA LYS A 331 3.96 23.03 23.47
C LYS A 331 4.57 22.38 22.25
N LYS A 332 5.84 22.00 22.35
CA LYS A 332 6.54 21.23 21.33
C LYS A 332 6.25 19.74 21.50
N ILE A 333 5.55 19.14 20.55
CA ILE A 333 5.11 17.74 20.59
C ILE A 333 5.92 16.94 19.58
N ARG A 334 6.50 15.82 20.01
CA ARG A 334 7.32 14.95 19.15
C ARG A 334 6.45 14.28 18.09
N THR A 335 6.93 14.26 16.85
CA THR A 335 6.32 13.53 15.74
C THR A 335 7.08 12.24 15.45
N SER A 336 6.39 11.23 14.94
CA SER A 336 7.00 9.95 14.56
C SER A 336 6.33 9.36 13.31
N PRO A 337 7.09 9.08 12.24
CA PRO A 337 6.54 8.43 11.05
C PRO A 337 6.36 6.92 11.29
N LEU A 338 5.31 6.35 10.72
CA LEU A 338 5.09 4.91 10.65
C LEU A 338 5.63 4.32 9.35
N SER A 339 5.74 5.13 8.30
CA SER A 339 6.39 4.78 7.04
C SER A 339 7.90 4.94 7.13
N SER A 340 8.64 4.08 6.45
CA SER A 340 10.10 4.18 6.35
C SER A 340 10.50 4.89 5.08
N LEU A 341 10.94 6.15 5.20
CA LEU A 341 11.45 6.92 4.07
C LEU A 341 12.74 6.29 3.51
N THR A 342 13.60 5.74 4.37
CA THR A 342 14.81 5.04 3.94
C THR A 342 14.49 3.86 3.03
N LYS A 343 13.51 3.02 3.40
CA LYS A 343 13.06 1.91 2.55
C LYS A 343 12.38 2.40 1.28
N ALA A 344 11.57 3.46 1.36
CA ALA A 344 10.93 4.06 0.18
C ALA A 344 11.99 4.55 -0.83
N ARG A 345 13.05 5.23 -0.39
CA ARG A 345 14.17 5.63 -1.25
C ARG A 345 14.84 4.44 -1.91
N THR A 346 15.15 3.39 -1.14
CA THR A 346 15.71 2.15 -1.70
C THR A 346 14.81 1.55 -2.79
N ILE A 347 13.49 1.59 -2.62
CA ILE A 347 12.53 1.09 -3.62
C ILE A 347 12.53 1.98 -4.87
N ALA A 348 12.54 3.31 -4.72
CA ALA A 348 12.59 4.24 -5.85
C ALA A 348 13.90 4.08 -6.64
N ASP A 349 15.02 3.88 -5.96
CA ASP A 349 16.33 3.62 -6.57
C ASP A 349 16.35 2.27 -7.30
N GLU A 350 15.77 1.22 -6.72
CA GLU A 350 15.71 -0.10 -7.34
C GLU A 350 14.82 -0.10 -8.59
N LEU A 351 13.65 0.53 -8.50
CA LEU A 351 12.77 0.75 -9.65
C LEU A 351 13.47 1.58 -10.74
N THR A 352 14.20 2.63 -10.36
CA THR A 352 15.03 3.41 -11.28
C THR A 352 16.06 2.52 -11.98
N GLY A 353 16.71 1.63 -11.23
CA GLY A 353 17.65 0.65 -11.76
C GLY A 353 17.02 -0.31 -12.77
N TRP A 354 15.86 -0.89 -12.46
CA TRP A 354 15.15 -1.79 -13.38
C TRP A 354 14.77 -1.11 -14.69
N ILE A 355 14.30 0.14 -14.63
CA ILE A 355 13.93 0.91 -15.82
C ILE A 355 15.20 1.25 -16.63
N LYS A 356 16.27 1.72 -16.00
CA LYS A 356 17.55 2.04 -16.69
C LYS A 356 18.16 0.82 -17.40
N LYS A 357 17.95 -0.39 -16.88
CA LYS A 357 18.42 -1.65 -17.48
C LYS A 357 17.49 -2.19 -18.58
N GLY A 358 16.32 -1.59 -18.79
CA GLY A 358 15.31 -2.13 -19.71
C GLY A 358 14.63 -3.41 -19.20
N GLU A 359 14.70 -3.69 -17.91
CA GLU A 359 14.02 -4.82 -17.25
C GLU A 359 12.56 -4.46 -16.89
N PHE A 360 12.24 -3.16 -16.86
CA PHE A 360 10.92 -2.63 -16.54
C PHE A 360 10.52 -1.54 -17.56
N PHE A 361 9.37 -1.74 -18.19
CA PHE A 361 8.77 -0.78 -19.12
C PHE A 361 7.50 -0.19 -18.54
N LEU A 362 7.17 1.03 -18.96
CA LEU A 362 5.97 1.73 -18.53
C LEU A 362 4.75 1.11 -19.20
N GLN A 363 3.65 1.04 -18.46
CA GLN A 363 2.36 0.55 -18.97
C GLN A 363 1.33 1.65 -18.83
N GLU A 364 0.76 2.07 -19.96
CA GLU A 364 -0.39 2.97 -19.95
C GLU A 364 -1.58 2.28 -19.27
N PRO A 365 -2.32 2.96 -18.38
CA PRO A 365 -3.50 2.40 -17.75
C PRO A 365 -4.51 1.93 -18.79
N VAL A 366 -5.00 0.70 -18.63
CA VAL A 366 -6.13 0.15 -19.39
C VAL A 366 -7.40 0.93 -19.08
N THR A 367 -7.55 1.42 -17.85
CA THR A 367 -8.68 2.26 -17.45
C THR A 367 -8.23 3.30 -16.43
N LYS A 368 -8.58 4.57 -16.69
CA LYS A 368 -8.33 5.67 -15.77
C LYS A 368 -9.32 5.64 -14.60
N PHE A 369 -8.88 6.07 -13.43
CA PHE A 369 -9.75 6.13 -12.27
C PHE A 369 -10.61 7.39 -12.25
N PRO A 370 -11.83 7.31 -11.69
CA PRO A 370 -12.72 8.46 -11.64
C PRO A 370 -12.20 9.52 -10.67
N VAL A 371 -12.34 10.78 -11.06
CA VAL A 371 -12.31 11.91 -10.12
C VAL A 371 -13.69 12.06 -9.47
N ASN A 372 -13.77 12.54 -8.23
CA ASN A 372 -15.02 12.75 -7.48
C ASN A 372 -15.80 11.50 -7.01
N ASN A 373 -15.15 10.35 -6.84
CA ASN A 373 -15.76 9.18 -6.20
C ASN A 373 -15.91 9.38 -4.69
N THR A 374 -17.06 9.01 -4.12
CA THR A 374 -17.34 9.08 -2.68
C THR A 374 -17.64 7.70 -2.11
N LEU A 375 -17.50 7.55 -0.79
CA LEU A 375 -17.73 6.29 -0.10
C LEU A 375 -19.09 6.29 0.60
N ASN A 376 -19.76 5.14 0.56
CA ASN A 376 -20.96 4.92 1.37
C ASN A 376 -20.58 4.58 2.81
N SER A 377 -21.37 5.08 3.75
CA SER A 377 -21.31 4.66 5.16
C SER A 377 -22.32 3.53 5.41
N LEU A 378 -21.90 2.51 6.17
CA LEU A 378 -22.81 1.45 6.61
C LEU A 378 -23.89 2.06 7.52
N LYS A 379 -25.14 2.04 7.06
CA LYS A 379 -26.29 2.46 7.86
C LYS A 379 -26.75 1.30 8.73
N ILE A 380 -26.67 1.46 10.05
CA ILE A 380 -27.22 0.49 10.99
C ILE A 380 -28.75 0.56 10.86
N LYS A 381 -29.35 -0.55 10.44
CA LYS A 381 -30.80 -0.77 10.46
C LYS A 381 -31.07 -1.81 11.54
N GLU A 382 -31.75 -1.42 12.61
CA GLU A 382 -32.16 -2.36 13.65
C GLU A 382 -33.15 -3.38 13.05
N GLY A 383 -32.86 -4.67 13.23
CA GLY A 383 -33.83 -5.77 13.14
C GLY A 383 -34.70 -5.83 11.89
N GLY A 384 -34.15 -6.30 10.77
CA GLY A 384 -34.98 -6.89 9.72
C GLY A 384 -35.37 -8.31 10.12
N ASN A 385 -36.44 -8.47 10.90
CA ASN A 385 -37.24 -9.69 10.78
C ASN A 385 -37.81 -9.68 9.35
N LYS A 386 -37.29 -10.57 8.51
CA LYS A 386 -38.00 -11.06 7.34
C LYS A 386 -38.17 -12.55 7.47
#